data_AF-A0A963X9F7-F1
#
_entry.id   AF-A0A963X9F7-F1
#
_cell.length_a   1.000
_cell.length_b   1.000
_cell.length_c   1.000
_cell.angle_alpha   90.00
_cell.angle_beta   90.00
_cell.angle_gamma   90.00
#
_symmetry.space_group_name_H-M   'P 1'
#
loop_
_entity.id
_entity.type
_entity.pdbx_description
1 polymer ?
#
loop_
_entity_poly.entity_id
_entity_poly.type
_entity_poly.pdbx_seq_one_letter_code
_entity_poly.pdbx_strand_id
1 'polypeptide(L)' 'MPSFDLGAHGLRALNSTLHALKGQTNETQWDVVNPRGSHAIAAGVDALADITVHGSTGYYC' A
#
# COMPACT_ATOMS: atom_id res chain seq x y z
N MET A 1 2.44 -9.88 -8.51
CA MET A 1 2.70 -8.98 -7.38
C MET A 1 2.76 -7.56 -7.93
N PRO A 2 1.71 -6.75 -7.78
CA PRO A 2 1.71 -5.36 -8.22
C PRO A 2 2.72 -4.55 -7.42
N SER A 3 3.45 -3.66 -8.10
CA SER A 3 4.33 -2.68 -7.46
C SER A 3 3.74 -1.29 -7.61
N PHE A 4 3.60 -0.58 -6.49
CA PHE A 4 3.03 0.76 -6.41
C PHE A 4 4.13 1.76 -6.02
N ASP A 5 4.42 2.72 -6.90
CA ASP A 5 5.34 3.81 -6.61
C ASP A 5 4.64 4.91 -5.79
N LEU A 6 4.91 4.92 -4.48
CA LEU A 6 4.33 5.90 -3.57
C LEU A 6 4.82 7.31 -3.85
N GLY A 7 6.07 7.47 -4.30
CA GLY A 7 6.65 8.77 -4.62
C GLY A 7 6.05 9.40 -5.88
N ALA A 8 5.63 8.58 -6.85
CA ALA A 8 5.01 9.03 -8.09
C ALA A 8 3.51 9.28 -7.97
N HIS A 9 2.79 8.40 -7.26
CA HIS A 9 1.32 8.41 -7.23
C HIS A 9 0.72 8.95 -5.93
N GLY A 10 1.51 9.00 -4.86
CA GLY A 10 1.12 9.56 -3.57
C GLY A 10 0.25 8.65 -2.69
N LEU A 11 0.20 9.01 -1.41
CA LEU A 11 -0.41 8.21 -0.34
C LEU A 11 -1.91 7.99 -0.49
N ARG A 12 -2.63 9.02 -0.93
CA ARG A 12 -4.09 8.91 -1.11
C ARG A 12 -4.43 7.88 -2.18
N ALA A 13 -3.68 7.86 -3.28
CA ALA A 13 -3.88 6.90 -4.35
C ALA A 13 -3.62 5.48 -3.85
N LEU A 14 -2.49 5.24 -3.18
CA LEU A 14 -2.17 3.94 -2.59
C LEU A 14 -3.29 3.43 -1.68
N ASN A 15 -3.68 4.21 -0.68
CA ASN A 15 -4.68 3.78 0.29
C ASN A 15 -6.05 3.58 -0.36
N SER A 16 -6.42 4.39 -1.37
CA SER A 16 -7.66 4.18 -2.11
C SER A 16 -7.64 2.87 -2.92
N THR A 17 -6.51 2.54 -3.54
CA THR A 17 -6.33 1.29 -4.30
C THR A 17 -6.45 0.09 -3.38
N LEU A 18 -5.74 0.11 -2.25
CA LEU A 18 -5.75 -1.02 -1.32
C LEU A 18 -7.09 -1.16 -0.59
N HIS A 19 -7.77 -0.06 -0.25
CA HIS A 19 -9.12 -0.09 0.34
C HIS A 19 -10.18 -0.60 -0.66
N ALA A 20 -9.93 -0.50 -1.97
CA ALA A 20 -10.81 -1.07 -2.98
C ALA A 20 -10.69 -2.60 -3.10
N LEU A 21 -9.68 -3.22 -2.51
CA LEU A 21 -9.59 -4.67 -2.39
C LEU A 21 -10.76 -5.15 -1.52
N LYS A 22 -11.71 -5.86 -2.13
CA LYS A 22 -12.90 -6.41 -1.45
C LYS A 22 -13.14 -7.84 -1.89
N GLY A 23 -13.62 -8.67 -0.96
CA GLY A 23 -13.94 -10.07 -1.21
C GLY A 23 -12.70 -10.92 -1.53
N GLN A 24 -12.90 -11.98 -2.33
CA GLN A 24 -11.78 -12.79 -2.82
C GLN A 24 -11.13 -12.09 -4.01
N THR A 25 -9.89 -11.64 -3.81
CA THR A 25 -9.04 -11.07 -4.86
C THR A 25 -7.81 -11.94 -5.06
N ASN A 26 -7.30 -12.00 -6.29
CA ASN A 26 -6.00 -12.61 -6.59
C ASN A 26 -4.83 -11.64 -6.31
N GLU A 27 -5.12 -10.38 -6.01
CA GLU A 27 -4.12 -9.35 -5.66
C GLU A 27 -3.84 -9.37 -4.17
N THR A 28 -3.29 -10.48 -3.70
CA THR A 28 -2.99 -10.71 -2.28
C THR A 28 -1.56 -10.33 -1.88
N GLN A 29 -0.69 -9.99 -2.84
CA GLN A 29 0.69 -9.59 -2.56
C GLN A 29 1.04 -8.30 -3.27
N TRP A 30 1.56 -7.32 -2.53
CA TRP A 30 1.84 -5.96 -3.00
C TRP A 30 3.21 -5.49 -2.57
N ASP A 31 3.88 -4.75 -3.47
CA ASP A 31 5.08 -3.99 -3.16
C ASP A 31 4.78 -2.50 -3.20
N VAL A 32 5.14 -1.77 -2.15
CA VAL A 32 5.11 -0.32 -2.11
C VAL A 32 6.54 0.19 -2.13
N VAL A 33 6.90 0.95 -3.14
CA VAL A 33 8.27 1.47 -3.33
C VAL A 33 8.30 2.99 -3.17
N ASN A 34 9.49 3.53 -2.94
CA ASN A 34 9.73 4.97 -2.74
C ASN A 34 8.89 5.61 -1.62
N PRO A 35 8.79 5.01 -0.41
CA PRO A 35 7.91 5.52 0.64
C PRO A 35 8.35 6.87 1.21
N ARG A 36 9.64 7.20 1.14
CA ARG A 36 10.22 8.50 1.53
C ARG A 36 9.76 9.01 2.92
N GLY A 37 9.63 8.10 3.89
CA GLY A 37 9.19 8.44 5.25
C GLY A 37 7.69 8.73 5.38
N SER A 38 6.88 8.34 4.39
CA SER A 38 5.42 8.53 4.44
C SER A 38 4.80 7.78 5.61
N HIS A 39 3.78 8.42 6.19
CA HIS A 39 2.99 7.91 7.31
C HIS A 39 1.67 7.34 6.79
N ALA A 40 0.95 6.56 7.60
CA ALA A 40 -0.38 6.04 7.28
C ALA A 40 -0.43 5.23 5.96
N ILE A 41 0.59 4.40 5.72
CA ILE A 41 0.68 3.52 4.55
C ILE A 41 -0.24 2.32 4.77
N ALA A 42 -0.95 1.90 3.72
CA ALA A 42 -1.94 0.82 3.78
C ALA A 42 -3.05 1.06 4.84
N ALA A 43 -3.39 2.32 5.09
CA ALA A 43 -4.45 2.66 6.03
C ALA A 43 -5.82 2.33 5.43
N GLY A 44 -6.64 1.59 6.19
CA GLY A 44 -8.02 1.25 5.81
C GLY A 44 -8.16 0.06 4.87
N VAL A 45 -7.13 -0.78 4.73
CA VAL A 45 -7.23 -2.05 4.00
C VAL A 45 -8.17 -3.00 4.74
N ASP A 46 -9.14 -3.54 4.01
CA ASP A 46 -10.16 -4.48 4.51
C ASP A 46 -10.18 -5.74 3.63
N ALA A 47 -9.00 -6.30 3.40
CA ALA A 47 -8.78 -7.51 2.62
C ALA A 47 -7.55 -8.26 3.13
N LEU A 48 -7.49 -9.57 2.86
CA LEU A 48 -6.33 -10.39 3.17
C LEU A 48 -5.24 -10.15 2.11
N ALA A 49 -4.29 -9.28 2.43
CA ALA A 49 -3.19 -8.92 1.56
C ALA A 49 -1.87 -8.78 2.34
N ASP A 50 -0.79 -9.33 1.78
CA ASP A 50 0.59 -9.11 2.21
C ASP A 50 1.15 -7.89 1.48
N ILE A 51 1.45 -6.83 2.23
CA ILE A 51 1.96 -5.57 1.69
C ILE A 51 3.38 -5.36 2.19
N THR A 52 4.34 -5.40 1.28
CA THR A 52 5.77 -5.17 1.57
C THR A 52 6.13 -3.74 1.21
N VAL A 53 6.68 -3.00 2.17
CA VAL A 53 7.09 -1.60 1.96
C VAL A 53 8.60 -1.51 1.88
N HIS A 54 9.11 -1.08 0.73
CA HIS A 54 10.54 -1.01 0.43
C HIS A 54 11.10 0.38 0.74
N GLY A 55 11.56 0.56 1.98
CA GLY A 55 12.27 1.76 2.43
C GLY A 55 11.77 2.26 3.78
N SER A 56 12.23 3.45 4.18
CA SER A 56 11.84 4.04 5.47
C SER A 56 10.39 4.52 5.46
N THR A 57 9.66 4.18 6.51
CA THR A 57 8.27 4.57 6.74
C THR A 57 8.17 5.47 7.96
N GLY A 58 7.12 6.29 8.00
CA GLY A 58 6.73 7.07 9.15
C GLY A 58 5.78 6.30 10.07
N TYR A 59 5.13 7.00 10.99
CA TYR A 59 4.12 6.43 11.88
C TYR A 59 2.95 5.78 11.12
N TYR A 60 2.39 4.71 11.71
CA TYR A 60 1.22 3.98 11.22
C TYR A 60 1.44 3.36 9.83
N CYS A 61 2.41 2.44 9.73
CA CYS A 61 2.66 1.61 8.56
C CYS A 61 2.44 0.14 8.92
#